data_AF-A0A971FFV3-F1
#
_entry.id   AF-A0A971FFV3-F1
#
_cell.length_a   1.000
_cell.length_b   1.000
_cell.length_c   1.000
_cell.angle_alpha   90.00
_cell.angle_beta   90.00
_cell.angle_gamma   90.00
#
_symmetry.space_group_name_H-M   'P 1'
#
loop_
_entity.id
_entity.type
_entity.pdbx_description
1 polymer ?
#
loop_
_entity_poly.entity_id
_entity_poly.type
_entity_poly.pdbx_seq_one_letter_code
_entity_poly.pdbx_strand_id
1 'polypeptide(L)'
;MARFREYSLGRQLALQFLYGLDFSDLDWRLALPEFWKMDPVAVSLGWAGNAERKAVPETAEEAAAFANARAFAETLIEGTCAARQELESLLTGALDNWRPERVGRIEWVILRMALYELQYCPEHPDAVVISEANRLATLFGDDESPRFISGVLNRFLGNKRGEQEEFSSPPKEPPE
;
A
#
# COMPACT_ATOMS: atom_id res chain seq x y z
N MET A 1 5.84 11.85 -16.05
CA MET A 1 4.89 12.54 -15.13
C MET A 1 3.51 11.88 -15.10
N ALA A 2 2.92 11.46 -16.23
CA ALA A 2 1.59 10.80 -16.26
C ALA A 2 1.52 9.51 -15.42
N ARG A 3 2.41 8.55 -15.67
CA ARG A 3 2.47 7.26 -14.95
C ARG A 3 2.60 7.38 -13.42
N PHE A 4 3.25 8.44 -12.93
CA PHE A 4 3.35 8.68 -11.48
C PHE A 4 1.99 9.01 -10.88
N ARG A 5 1.18 9.83 -11.56
CA ARG A 5 -0.18 10.16 -11.12
C ARG A 5 -1.11 8.95 -11.15
N GLU A 6 -0.96 8.09 -12.16
CA GLU A 6 -1.72 6.83 -12.28
C GLU A 6 -1.44 5.90 -11.09
N TYR A 7 -0.17 5.72 -10.71
CA TYR A 7 0.20 4.88 -9.57
C TYR A 7 -0.20 5.48 -8.22
N SER A 8 -0.07 6.79 -8.06
CA SER A 8 -0.56 7.48 -6.85
C SER A 8 -2.08 7.33 -6.68
N LEU A 9 -2.85 7.40 -7.78
CA LEU A 9 -4.29 7.16 -7.75
C LEU A 9 -4.61 5.69 -7.45
N GLY A 10 -3.89 4.75 -8.08
CA GLY A 10 -4.08 3.32 -7.84
C GLY A 10 -3.86 2.92 -6.37
N ARG A 11 -2.80 3.45 -5.72
CA ARG A 11 -2.57 3.27 -4.28
C ARG A 11 -3.71 3.82 -3.41
N GLN A 12 -4.24 4.99 -3.76
CA GLN A 12 -5.34 5.59 -3.03
C GLN A 12 -6.62 4.75 -3.13
N LEU A 13 -6.95 4.24 -4.33
CA LEU A 13 -8.10 3.37 -4.55
C LEU A 13 -7.94 2.04 -3.82
N ALA A 14 -6.74 1.44 -3.87
CA ALA A 14 -6.42 0.23 -3.12
C ALA A 14 -6.57 0.43 -1.61
N LEU A 15 -6.04 1.54 -1.07
CA LEU A 15 -6.19 1.90 0.34
C LEU A 15 -7.66 2.02 0.75
N GLN A 16 -8.48 2.71 -0.04
CA GLN A 16 -9.92 2.86 0.24
C GLN A 16 -10.64 1.51 0.29
N PHE A 17 -10.36 0.63 -0.68
CA PHE A 17 -10.92 -0.71 -0.71
C PHE A 17 -10.50 -1.54 0.51
N LEU A 18 -9.19 -1.65 0.75
CA LEU A 18 -8.63 -2.47 1.82
C LEU A 18 -9.04 -1.97 3.21
N TYR A 19 -9.12 -0.65 3.40
CA TYR A 19 -9.62 -0.06 4.63
C TYR A 19 -11.10 -0.38 4.84
N GLY A 20 -11.94 -0.24 3.81
CA GLY A 20 -13.36 -0.61 3.89
C GLY A 20 -13.55 -2.11 4.18
N LEU A 21 -12.74 -2.96 3.56
CA LEU A 21 -12.76 -4.41 3.75
C LEU A 21 -12.51 -4.79 5.22
N ASP A 22 -11.62 -4.09 5.93
CA ASP A 22 -11.32 -4.35 7.35
C ASP A 22 -12.51 -4.08 8.31
N PHE A 23 -13.60 -3.45 7.83
CA PHE A 23 -14.88 -3.30 8.55
C PHE A 23 -15.97 -4.25 8.06
N SER A 24 -15.63 -5.17 7.16
CA SER A 24 -16.57 -6.12 6.57
C SER A 24 -16.06 -7.55 6.77
N ASP A 25 -16.98 -8.50 6.86
CA ASP A 25 -16.65 -9.93 6.86
C ASP A 25 -16.73 -10.53 5.43
N LEU A 26 -16.66 -9.68 4.40
CA LEU A 26 -16.79 -10.10 3.00
C LEU A 26 -15.47 -10.67 2.48
N ASP A 27 -15.56 -11.72 1.65
CA ASP A 27 -14.43 -12.12 0.82
C ASP A 27 -14.11 -10.98 -0.16
N TRP A 28 -12.84 -10.56 -0.20
CA TRP A 28 -12.39 -9.48 -1.07
C TRP A 28 -12.69 -9.75 -2.55
N ARG A 29 -12.73 -11.02 -2.98
CA ARG A 29 -13.08 -11.41 -4.34
C ARG A 29 -14.52 -11.09 -4.70
N LEU A 30 -15.40 -11.10 -3.71
CA LEU A 30 -16.81 -10.72 -3.87
C LEU A 30 -17.00 -9.20 -3.72
N ALA A 31 -16.21 -8.56 -2.85
CA ALA A 31 -16.29 -7.12 -2.63
C ALA A 31 -15.70 -6.29 -3.79
N LEU A 32 -14.65 -6.77 -4.45
CA LEU A 32 -13.91 -6.01 -5.46
C LEU A 32 -14.76 -5.62 -6.69
N PRO A 33 -15.60 -6.50 -7.28
CA PRO A 33 -16.50 -6.10 -8.36
C PRO A 33 -17.52 -5.04 -7.92
N GLU A 34 -18.04 -5.14 -6.69
CA GLU A 34 -19.01 -4.19 -6.15
C GLU A 34 -18.39 -2.82 -5.89
N PHE A 35 -17.15 -2.80 -5.39
CA PHE A 35 -16.38 -1.56 -5.20
C PHE A 35 -16.31 -0.74 -6.50
N TRP A 36 -16.02 -1.37 -7.64
CA TRP A 36 -15.95 -0.66 -8.91
C TRP A 36 -17.30 -0.22 -9.45
N LYS A 37 -18.41 -0.88 -9.07
CA LYS A 37 -19.76 -0.43 -9.42
C LYS A 37 -20.19 0.82 -8.64
N MET A 38 -19.61 1.06 -7.46
CA MET A 38 -19.91 2.21 -6.62
C MET A 38 -19.22 3.51 -7.06
N ASP A 39 -18.39 3.47 -8.11
CA ASP A 39 -17.57 4.59 -8.58
C ASP A 39 -16.76 5.25 -7.42
N PRO A 40 -15.71 4.57 -6.95
CA PRO A 40 -14.96 5.01 -5.77
C PRO A 40 -14.25 6.35 -5.99
N VAL A 41 -14.00 6.73 -7.25
CA VAL A 41 -13.44 8.04 -7.59
C VAL A 41 -14.46 9.13 -7.33
N ALA A 42 -15.71 8.95 -7.75
CA ALA A 42 -16.80 9.89 -7.45
C ALA A 42 -16.98 10.07 -5.94
N VAL A 43 -16.95 8.97 -5.19
CA VAL A 43 -17.05 8.99 -3.72
C VAL A 43 -15.88 9.77 -3.10
N SER A 44 -14.65 9.52 -3.57
CA SER A 44 -13.45 10.19 -3.07
C SER A 44 -13.40 11.69 -3.42
N LEU A 45 -13.90 12.10 -4.59
CA LEU A 45 -13.99 13.51 -5.00
C LEU A 45 -15.15 14.24 -4.32
N GLY A 46 -16.23 13.51 -4.02
CA GLY A 46 -17.41 14.02 -3.32
C GLY A 46 -17.14 14.44 -1.86
N TRP A 47 -16.29 13.72 -1.12
CA TRP A 47 -15.88 14.15 0.24
C TRP A 47 -14.97 15.38 0.19
N ALA A 48 -14.10 15.51 -0.82
CA ALA A 48 -13.19 16.65 -0.94
C ALA A 48 -13.87 18.01 -1.26
N GLY A 49 -15.20 18.10 -1.19
CA GLY A 49 -15.97 19.33 -1.41
C GLY A 49 -16.03 19.80 -2.87
N ASN A 50 -15.50 19.01 -3.81
CA ASN A 50 -15.51 19.30 -5.23
C ASN A 50 -16.65 18.54 -5.92
N ALA A 51 -17.89 18.92 -5.61
CA ALA A 51 -19.11 18.33 -6.19
C ALA A 51 -19.23 18.52 -7.72
N GLU A 52 -18.39 19.36 -8.33
CA GLU A 52 -18.44 19.70 -9.75
C GLU A 52 -17.49 18.86 -10.64
N ARG A 53 -16.59 18.06 -10.06
CA ARG A 53 -15.76 17.16 -10.88
C ARG A 53 -16.57 15.93 -11.28
N LYS A 54 -16.84 15.80 -12.58
CA LYS A 54 -17.33 14.55 -13.15
C LYS A 54 -16.28 13.46 -12.92
N ALA A 55 -16.71 12.32 -12.37
CA ALA A 55 -15.89 11.11 -12.28
C ALA A 55 -15.67 10.45 -13.64
N VAL A 56 -16.46 10.83 -14.65
CA VAL A 56 -16.35 10.32 -16.01
C VAL A 56 -15.15 10.97 -16.70
N PRO A 57 -14.17 10.19 -17.19
CA PRO A 57 -13.08 10.74 -18.01
C PRO A 57 -13.66 11.42 -19.25
N GLU A 58 -13.29 12.68 -19.48
CA GLU A 58 -13.80 13.48 -20.59
C GLU A 58 -12.98 13.28 -21.86
N THR A 59 -11.76 12.74 -21.71
CA THR A 59 -10.83 12.44 -22.80
C THR A 59 -10.42 10.96 -22.82
N ALA A 60 -9.99 10.48 -23.98
CA ALA A 60 -9.44 9.13 -24.11
C ALA A 60 -8.15 8.92 -23.28
N GLU A 61 -7.36 9.99 -23.11
CA GLU A 61 -6.15 9.97 -22.28
C GLU A 61 -6.49 9.79 -20.79
N GLU A 62 -7.48 10.53 -20.28
CA GLU A 62 -7.97 10.37 -18.90
C GLU A 62 -8.57 8.99 -18.67
N ALA A 63 -9.31 8.45 -19.65
CA ALA A 63 -9.87 7.11 -19.58
C ALA A 63 -8.77 6.04 -19.50
N ALA A 64 -7.71 6.17 -20.30
CA ALA A 64 -6.56 5.27 -20.26
C ALA A 64 -5.80 5.39 -18.93
N ALA A 65 -5.56 6.60 -18.44
CA ALA A 65 -4.91 6.83 -17.16
C ALA A 65 -5.71 6.23 -15.99
N PHE A 66 -7.03 6.37 -16.00
CA PHE A 66 -7.90 5.76 -15.00
C PHE A 66 -7.88 4.22 -15.09
N ALA A 67 -7.92 3.66 -16.30
CA ALA A 67 -7.80 2.21 -16.49
C ALA A 67 -6.46 1.68 -15.95
N ASN A 68 -5.35 2.37 -16.19
CA ASN A 68 -4.05 2.02 -15.63
C ASN A 68 -4.03 2.09 -14.10
N ALA A 69 -4.59 3.16 -13.53
CA ALA A 69 -4.69 3.32 -12.08
C ALA A 69 -5.53 2.20 -11.45
N ARG A 70 -6.64 1.83 -12.09
CA ARG A 70 -7.50 0.71 -11.67
C ARG A 70 -6.76 -0.62 -11.72
N ALA A 71 -6.10 -0.94 -12.84
CA ALA A 71 -5.35 -2.19 -12.98
C ALA A 71 -4.25 -2.30 -11.90
N PHE A 72 -3.57 -1.19 -11.62
CA PHE A 72 -2.59 -1.14 -10.55
C PHE A 72 -3.23 -1.30 -9.16
N ALA A 73 -4.37 -0.66 -8.90
CA ALA A 73 -5.11 -0.84 -7.65
C ALA A 73 -5.52 -2.30 -7.44
N GLU A 74 -6.07 -2.95 -8.47
CA GLU A 74 -6.45 -4.38 -8.43
C GLU A 74 -5.22 -5.24 -8.09
N THR A 75 -4.06 -4.97 -8.71
CA THR A 75 -2.80 -5.69 -8.40
C THR A 75 -2.41 -5.56 -6.93
N LEU A 76 -2.48 -4.34 -6.37
CA LEU A 76 -2.16 -4.09 -4.96
C LEU A 76 -3.18 -4.75 -4.02
N ILE A 77 -4.47 -4.68 -4.33
CA ILE A 77 -5.55 -5.28 -3.55
C ILE A 77 -5.37 -6.79 -3.51
N GLU A 78 -5.28 -7.43 -4.68
CA GLU A 78 -5.16 -8.88 -4.82
C GLU A 78 -3.94 -9.40 -4.07
N GLY A 79 -2.79 -8.78 -4.31
CA GLY A 79 -1.54 -9.16 -3.68
C GLY A 79 -1.53 -8.97 -2.17
N THR A 80 -2.01 -7.82 -1.69
CA THR A 80 -2.09 -7.53 -0.24
C THR A 80 -3.06 -8.48 0.47
N CYS A 81 -4.20 -8.79 -0.15
CA CYS A 81 -5.16 -9.73 0.41
C CYS A 81 -4.63 -11.18 0.38
N ALA A 82 -3.97 -11.59 -0.69
CA ALA A 82 -3.41 -12.94 -0.82
C ALA A 82 -2.25 -13.19 0.15
N ALA A 83 -1.37 -12.21 0.34
CA ALA A 83 -0.22 -12.30 1.24
C ALA A 83 -0.52 -11.81 2.67
N ARG A 84 -1.78 -11.56 3.03
CA ARG A 84 -2.15 -10.86 4.28
C ARG A 84 -1.45 -11.41 5.53
N GLN A 85 -1.52 -12.72 5.75
CA GLN A 85 -0.95 -13.36 6.95
C GLN A 85 0.58 -13.23 7.00
N GLU A 86 1.24 -13.39 5.85
CA GLU A 86 2.69 -13.22 5.72
C GLU A 86 3.11 -11.78 6.00
N LEU A 87 2.41 -10.81 5.38
CA LEU A 87 2.66 -9.38 5.56
C LEU A 87 2.44 -8.97 7.02
N GLU A 88 1.39 -9.45 7.67
CA GLU A 88 1.15 -9.21 9.10
C GLU A 88 2.29 -9.79 9.96
N SER A 89 2.74 -11.02 9.69
CA SER A 89 3.88 -11.63 10.38
C SER A 89 5.16 -10.81 10.23
N LEU A 90 5.49 -10.38 9.00
CA LEU A 90 6.66 -9.55 8.72
C LEU A 90 6.59 -8.19 9.42
N LEU A 91 5.40 -7.57 9.44
CA LEU A 91 5.19 -6.30 10.13
C LEU A 91 5.33 -6.44 11.64
N THR A 92 4.83 -7.52 12.25
CA THR A 92 4.95 -7.71 13.71
C THR A 92 6.40 -7.70 14.18
N GLY A 93 7.34 -8.34 13.45
CA GLY A 93 8.77 -8.28 13.77
C GLY A 93 9.38 -6.88 13.59
N ALA A 94 8.91 -6.09 12.62
CA ALA A 94 9.34 -4.69 12.49
C ALA A 94 8.77 -3.79 13.61
N LEU A 95 7.63 -4.17 14.18
CA LEU A 95 6.91 -3.44 15.21
C LEU A 95 7.40 -3.72 16.64
N ASP A 96 8.41 -4.54 16.90
CA ASP A 96 8.79 -4.97 18.27
C ASP A 96 9.01 -3.86 19.34
N ASN A 97 9.21 -2.58 18.94
CA ASN A 97 9.29 -1.44 19.87
C ASN A 97 7.98 -0.61 19.97
N TRP A 98 6.97 -0.96 19.20
CA TRP A 98 5.67 -0.32 19.10
C TRP A 98 4.60 -1.32 19.51
N ARG A 99 3.77 -0.95 20.47
CA ARG A 99 2.61 -1.77 20.86
C ARG A 99 1.67 -1.90 19.64
N PRO A 100 1.50 -3.08 19.03
CA PRO A 100 0.64 -3.27 17.85
C PRO A 100 -0.79 -2.77 18.07
N GLU A 101 -1.25 -2.78 19.33
CA GLU A 101 -2.56 -2.30 19.76
C GLU A 101 -2.74 -0.78 19.64
N ARG A 102 -1.66 -0.03 19.39
CA ARG A 102 -1.68 1.43 19.18
C ARG A 102 -1.60 1.84 17.72
N VAL A 103 -1.39 0.88 16.81
CA VAL A 103 -1.34 1.14 15.38
C VAL A 103 -2.79 1.19 14.89
N GLY A 104 -3.20 2.33 14.37
CA GLY A 104 -4.54 2.48 13.83
C GLY A 104 -4.73 1.63 12.57
N ARG A 105 -5.99 1.43 12.21
CA ARG A 105 -6.36 0.59 11.05
C ARG A 105 -5.79 1.15 9.75
N ILE A 106 -5.79 2.48 9.61
CA ILE A 106 -5.30 3.11 8.39
C ILE A 106 -3.80 2.89 8.23
N GLU A 107 -3.02 3.01 9.31
CA GLU A 107 -1.59 2.73 9.31
C GLU A 107 -1.33 1.26 8.97
N TRP A 108 -2.11 0.34 9.53
CA TRP A 108 -2.03 -1.09 9.19
C TRP A 108 -2.26 -1.37 7.72
N VAL A 109 -3.27 -0.75 7.10
CA VAL A 109 -3.53 -0.93 5.66
C VAL A 109 -2.38 -0.35 4.84
N ILE A 110 -1.91 0.85 5.16
CA ILE A 110 -0.77 1.49 4.47
C ILE A 110 0.49 0.63 4.57
N LEU A 111 0.81 0.13 5.77
CA LEU A 111 1.97 -0.72 6.00
C LEU A 111 1.90 -2.03 5.21
N ARG A 112 0.75 -2.72 5.24
CA ARG A 112 0.58 -3.99 4.49
C ARG A 112 0.74 -3.77 2.98
N MET A 113 0.12 -2.72 2.45
CA MET A 113 0.20 -2.40 1.02
C MET A 113 1.63 -2.00 0.60
N ALA A 114 2.28 -1.14 1.38
CA ALA A 114 3.66 -0.74 1.12
C ALA A 114 4.62 -1.94 1.22
N LEU A 115 4.42 -2.81 2.21
CA LEU A 115 5.24 -4.00 2.38
C LEU A 115 5.05 -4.99 1.22
N TYR A 116 3.82 -5.17 0.74
CA TYR A 116 3.56 -5.95 -0.47
C TYR A 116 4.38 -5.42 -1.64
N GLU A 117 4.33 -4.11 -1.91
CA GLU A 117 5.11 -3.52 -2.99
C GLU A 117 6.62 -3.71 -2.83
N LEU A 118 7.16 -3.49 -1.62
CA LEU A 118 8.59 -3.67 -1.34
C LEU A 118 9.08 -5.11 -1.52
N GLN A 119 8.18 -6.09 -1.38
CA GLN A 119 8.51 -7.51 -1.49
C GLN A 119 8.28 -8.07 -2.89
N TYR A 120 7.23 -7.62 -3.55
CA TYR A 120 6.71 -8.28 -4.75
C TYR A 120 6.76 -7.42 -6.01
N CYS A 121 7.08 -6.13 -5.91
CA CYS A 121 7.19 -5.21 -7.05
C CYS A 121 8.63 -4.65 -7.17
N PRO A 122 9.63 -5.46 -7.57
CA PRO A 122 11.04 -5.04 -7.65
C PRO A 122 11.29 -3.89 -8.66
N GLU A 123 10.35 -3.65 -9.57
CA GLU A 123 10.37 -2.53 -10.50
C GLU A 123 10.02 -1.18 -9.83
N HIS A 124 9.49 -1.19 -8.60
CA HIS A 124 9.18 0.00 -7.82
C HIS A 124 10.33 0.31 -6.86
N PRO A 125 11.04 1.44 -7.03
CA PRO A 125 12.13 1.78 -6.11
C PRO A 125 11.64 1.95 -4.67
N ASP A 126 12.34 1.36 -3.69
CA ASP A 126 12.00 1.41 -2.27
C ASP A 126 11.66 2.83 -1.79
N ALA A 127 12.47 3.82 -2.17
CA ALA A 127 12.28 5.21 -1.79
C ALA A 127 10.94 5.80 -2.30
N VAL A 128 10.48 5.38 -3.48
CA VAL A 128 9.19 5.80 -4.05
C VAL A 128 8.05 5.17 -3.27
N VAL A 129 8.14 3.88 -2.95
CA VAL A 129 7.12 3.17 -2.15
C VAL A 129 6.96 3.83 -0.77
N ILE A 130 8.07 4.11 -0.08
CA ILE A 130 8.05 4.79 1.22
C ILE A 130 7.48 6.21 1.10
N SER A 131 7.86 6.96 0.07
CA SER A 131 7.34 8.30 -0.18
C SER A 131 5.82 8.30 -0.41
N GLU A 132 5.30 7.34 -1.18
CA GLU A 132 3.86 7.22 -1.41
C GLU A 132 3.11 6.74 -0.16
N ALA A 133 3.68 5.83 0.62
CA ALA A 133 3.11 5.41 1.89
C ALA A 133 2.99 6.59 2.87
N ASN A 134 4.02 7.44 2.94
CA ASN A 134 3.97 8.70 3.71
C ASN A 134 2.91 9.65 3.20
N ARG A 135 2.79 9.82 1.87
CA ARG A 135 1.75 10.67 1.28
C ARG A 135 0.36 10.21 1.68
N LEU A 136 0.10 8.90 1.64
CA LEU A 136 -1.18 8.33 2.10
C LEU A 136 -1.39 8.55 3.59
N ALA A 137 -0.36 8.37 4.42
CA ALA A 137 -0.44 8.62 5.85
C ALA A 137 -0.78 10.10 6.16
N THR A 138 -0.22 11.04 5.41
CA THR A 138 -0.59 12.47 5.53
C THR A 138 -2.03 12.75 5.11
N LEU A 139 -2.56 12.00 4.13
CA LEU A 139 -3.92 12.22 3.63
C LEU A 139 -5.01 11.58 4.49
N PHE A 140 -4.72 10.45 5.13
CA PHE A 140 -5.73 9.62 5.80
C PHE A 140 -5.45 9.32 7.27
N GLY A 141 -4.21 9.48 7.74
CA GLY A 141 -3.80 9.25 9.12
C GLY A 141 -3.80 10.53 9.95
N ASP A 142 -3.21 10.43 11.14
CA ASP A 142 -2.94 11.56 12.03
C ASP A 142 -1.58 12.23 11.74
N ASP A 143 -1.27 13.31 12.47
CA ASP A 143 -0.03 14.08 12.29
C ASP A 143 1.25 13.25 12.55
N GLU A 144 1.17 12.18 13.35
CA GLU A 144 2.30 11.31 13.68
C GLU A 144 2.46 10.15 12.69
N SER A 145 1.42 9.84 11.92
CA SER A 145 1.34 8.69 11.01
C SER A 145 2.47 8.66 9.97
N PRO A 146 2.82 9.74 9.25
CA PRO A 146 3.91 9.69 8.27
C PRO A 146 5.25 9.30 8.90
N ARG A 147 5.56 9.89 10.06
CA ARG A 147 6.80 9.59 10.79
C ARG A 147 6.84 8.13 11.24
N PHE A 148 5.72 7.64 11.74
CA PHE A 148 5.55 6.24 12.15
C PHE A 148 5.75 5.28 10.96
N ILE A 149 5.02 5.45 9.87
CA ILE A 149 5.09 4.61 8.67
C ILE A 149 6.51 4.55 8.12
N SER A 150 7.17 5.70 7.97
CA SER A 150 8.57 5.76 7.56
C SER A 150 9.49 4.96 8.48
N GLY A 151 9.31 5.08 9.79
CA GLY A 151 10.14 4.36 10.78
C GLY A 151 10.02 2.84 10.64
N VAL A 152 8.80 2.34 10.48
CA VAL A 152 8.53 0.91 10.33
C VAL A 152 9.11 0.37 9.01
N LEU A 153 8.85 1.03 7.90
CA LEU A 153 9.32 0.57 6.57
C LEU A 153 10.85 0.61 6.46
N ASN A 154 11.51 1.65 6.98
CA ASN A 154 12.97 1.71 6.97
C ASN A 154 13.60 0.61 7.83
N ARG A 155 12.99 0.26 8.97
CA ARG A 155 13.46 -0.87 9.79
C ARG A 155 13.33 -2.19 9.06
N PHE A 156 12.19 -2.41 8.39
CA PHE A 156 11.99 -3.60 7.56
C PHE A 156 13.09 -3.73 6.49
N LEU A 157 13.40 -2.65 5.77
CA LEU A 157 14.48 -2.66 4.76
C LEU A 157 15.87 -2.84 5.37
N GLY A 158 16.10 -2.32 6.57
CA GLY A 158 17.34 -2.57 7.33
C GLY A 158 17.54 -4.06 7.62
N ASN A 159 16.48 -4.76 8.06
CA ASN A 159 16.53 -6.21 8.31
C ASN A 159 16.76 -7.00 7.00
N LYS A 160 16.08 -6.62 5.91
CA LYS A 160 16.22 -7.25 4.58
C LYS A 160 17.67 -7.19 4.05
N ARG A 161 18.40 -6.10 4.32
CA ARG A 161 19.83 -5.98 3.95
C ARG A 161 20.72 -6.90 4.79
N GLY A 162 20.46 -7.04 6.08
CA GLY A 162 21.20 -7.95 6.96
C GLY A 162 21.04 -9.43 6.57
N GLU A 163 19.83 -9.84 6.21
CA GLU A 163 19.54 -11.22 5.76
C GLU A 163 20.19 -11.55 4.39
N GLN A 164 20.26 -10.57 3.49
CA GLN A 164 20.93 -10.73 2.19
C GLN A 164 22.47 -10.80 2.32
N GLU A 165 23.06 -10.14 3.33
CA GLU A 165 24.51 -10.21 3.61
C GLU A 165 24.91 -11.55 4.27
N GLU A 166 24.06 -12.13 5.12
CA GLU A 166 24.29 -13.45 5.73
C GLU A 166 24.22 -14.60 4.70
N PHE A 167 23.34 -14.52 3.70
CA PHE A 167 23.25 -15.51 2.61
C PHE A 167 24.28 -15.31 1.49
N SER A 168 24.93 -14.14 1.41
CA SER A 168 25.97 -13.81 0.43
C SER A 168 27.40 -14.09 0.95
N SER A 169 27.56 -14.37 2.25
CA SER A 169 28.86 -14.71 2.84
C SER A 169 29.22 -16.18 2.59
N PRO A 170 30.39 -16.50 2.01
CA PRO A 170 30.81 -17.89 1.84
C PRO A 170 30.99 -18.59 3.20
N PRO A 171 30.77 -19.92 3.27
CA PRO A 171 30.90 -20.66 4.53
C PRO A 171 32.31 -20.45 5.10
N LYS A 172 32.40 -20.03 6.36
CA LYS A 172 33.68 -19.98 7.07
C LYS A 172 34.25 -21.41 7.13
N GLU A 173 35.43 -21.59 6.57
CA GLU A 173 36.14 -22.87 6.64
C GLU A 173 36.30 -23.28 8.12
N PRO A 174 36.11 -24.57 8.43
CA PRO A 174 36.29 -25.07 9.78
C PRO A 174 37.75 -24.91 10.22
N PRO A 175 38.00 -24.62 11.51
CA PRO A 175 39.36 -24.47 12.02
C PRO A 175 40.13 -25.80 11.92
N GLU A 176 41.41 -25.70 11.53
CA GLU A 176 42.40 -26.80 11.50
C GLU A 176 42.65 -27.44 12.87
#